data_AF-A0AAJ0ULR0-F1
#
_entry.id   AF-A0AAJ0ULR0-F1
#
_cell.length_a   1.000
_cell.length_b   1.000
_cell.length_c   1.000
_cell.angle_alpha   90.00
_cell.angle_beta   90.00
_cell.angle_gamma   90.00
#
_symmetry.space_group_name_H-M   'P 1'
#
loop_
_entity.id
_entity.type
_entity.pdbx_description
1 polymer ?
#
loop_
_entity_poly.entity_id
_entity_poly.type
_entity_poly.pdbx_seq_one_letter_code
_entity_poly.pdbx_strand_id
1 'polypeptide(L)'
;MPKKQAKEAFIATGIMGAVAFDAKGGMLDKELFPKDAATIAGRLEQSRSGRIIDEEQKLLDRLKEKGVSAVKGEDTIATAKMRDEFRAIALELKWAGSQAEINQMLSAVGAATAAPKLKEAKADRILMAAIGVSDELDRVINVFMERLREWYGLHFPEAEHGIADHEKFAAIAALGFREDAGRDVAGMAEKSAGMEFSDDDIAQVKGFAKSVIGLMNLRKEMADYIDASAVRFFPNTAAVAGPALALRLLVLAGGLDKLAKMPSSTIQLLGAEKALFRHLKGQGRSPKHGILFSHDLVQAAPHDLKGKVARLVAAKLALAARVDFFSRDDRGARMHAELEEEVKKAGGQKP
;
A
#
# COMPACT_ATOMS: atom_id res chain seq x y z
N MET A 1 37.31 2.58 55.80
CA MET A 1 37.58 2.33 54.37
C MET A 1 36.49 2.98 53.53
N PRO A 2 36.78 4.06 52.80
CA PRO A 2 35.77 4.72 51.98
C PRO A 2 35.34 3.83 50.81
N LYS A 3 34.02 3.61 50.66
CA LYS A 3 33.43 2.94 49.50
C LYS A 3 33.88 3.67 48.24
N LYS A 4 34.63 3.00 47.35
CA LYS A 4 34.88 3.50 45.98
C LYS A 4 33.51 3.79 45.35
N GLN A 5 33.17 5.06 45.14
CA GLN A 5 32.04 5.43 44.29
C GLN A 5 32.29 4.80 42.93
N ALA A 6 31.40 3.90 42.50
CA ALA A 6 31.39 3.42 41.13
C ALA A 6 31.22 4.66 40.24
N LYS A 7 32.18 4.92 39.35
CA LYS A 7 32.03 5.99 38.37
C LYS A 7 30.92 5.57 37.41
N GLU A 8 29.88 6.38 37.30
CA GLU A 8 28.81 6.19 36.33
C GLU A 8 29.10 6.99 35.06
N ALA A 9 28.87 6.35 33.92
CA ALA A 9 28.94 6.94 32.59
C ALA A 9 27.56 6.89 31.92
N PHE A 10 27.22 7.96 31.23
CA PHE A 10 26.00 8.08 30.43
C PHE A 10 26.36 7.99 28.96
N ILE A 11 25.76 7.05 28.24
CA ILE A 11 26.02 6.82 26.81
C ILE A 11 24.92 7.49 26.00
N ALA A 12 25.33 8.26 24.99
CA ALA A 12 24.45 8.77 23.96
C ALA A 12 24.96 8.36 22.58
N THR A 13 24.02 7.92 21.75
CA THR A 13 24.28 7.53 20.36
C THR A 13 23.69 8.58 19.45
N GLY A 14 24.53 9.15 18.59
CA GLY A 14 24.13 10.16 17.62
C GLY A 14 24.73 9.87 16.25
N ILE A 15 24.57 10.81 15.31
CA ILE A 15 25.09 10.67 13.93
C ILE A 15 26.61 10.42 13.85
N MET A 16 27.36 10.80 14.89
CA MET A 16 28.82 10.60 14.93
C MET A 16 29.23 9.20 15.39
N GLY A 17 28.38 8.51 16.13
CA GLY A 17 28.75 7.32 16.89
C GLY A 17 28.18 7.32 18.30
N ALA A 18 28.74 6.45 19.14
CA ALA A 18 28.43 6.35 20.56
C ALA A 18 29.46 7.15 21.37
N VAL A 19 28.99 8.01 22.28
CA VAL A 19 29.84 8.83 23.15
C VAL A 19 29.40 8.64 24.60
N ALA A 20 30.38 8.45 25.49
CA ALA A 20 30.16 8.30 26.91
C ALA A 20 30.57 9.59 27.64
N PHE A 21 29.71 10.05 28.53
CA PHE A 21 29.91 11.23 29.38
C PHE A 21 29.83 10.86 30.86
N ASP A 22 30.49 11.62 31.73
CA ASP A 22 30.30 11.52 33.17
C ASP A 22 29.05 12.31 33.64
N ALA A 23 28.73 12.22 34.93
CA ALA A 23 27.61 12.95 35.54
C ALA A 23 27.73 14.48 35.50
N LYS A 24 28.91 15.03 35.16
CA LYS A 24 29.15 16.47 34.98
C LYS A 24 29.15 16.87 33.50
N GLY A 25 28.91 15.93 32.59
CA GLY A 25 28.95 16.15 31.15
C GLY A 25 30.37 16.17 30.56
N GLY A 26 31.40 15.77 31.30
CA GLY A 26 32.74 15.55 30.77
C GLY A 26 32.80 14.28 29.93
N MET A 27 33.45 14.32 28.76
CA MET A 27 33.57 13.15 27.90
C MET A 27 34.56 12.13 28.48
N LEU A 28 34.15 10.86 28.57
CA LEU A 28 34.95 9.76 29.12
C LEU A 28 35.58 8.88 28.04
N ASP A 29 34.81 8.52 27.01
CA ASP A 29 35.23 7.65 25.92
C ASP A 29 34.26 7.81 24.72
N LYS A 30 34.67 7.37 23.53
CA LYS A 30 33.89 7.50 22.29
C LYS A 30 34.19 6.36 21.33
N GLU A 31 33.21 5.97 20.55
CA GLU A 31 33.36 5.09 19.39
C GLU A 31 32.62 5.72 18.21
N LEU A 32 33.38 6.19 17.21
CA LEU A 32 32.83 6.90 16.06
C LEU A 32 32.45 5.94 14.94
N PHE A 33 31.38 6.26 14.23
CA PHE A 33 31.00 5.55 13.02
C PHE A 33 31.96 5.84 11.87
N PRO A 34 32.06 4.92 10.89
CA PRO A 34 32.59 5.24 9.57
C PRO A 34 31.84 6.45 8.98
N LYS A 35 32.56 7.37 8.32
CA LYS A 35 31.97 8.56 7.67
C LYS A 35 31.23 8.22 6.36
N ASP A 36 30.34 7.24 6.42
CA ASP A 36 29.47 6.84 5.32
C ASP A 36 28.01 7.03 5.73
N ALA A 37 27.27 7.79 4.93
CA ALA A 37 25.91 8.21 5.27
C ALA A 37 24.93 7.04 5.35
N ALA A 38 25.09 6.02 4.50
CA ALA A 38 24.23 4.83 4.49
C ALA A 38 24.47 3.97 5.75
N THR A 39 25.74 3.76 6.10
CA THR A 39 26.15 3.04 7.31
C THR A 39 25.62 3.74 8.56
N ILE A 40 25.82 5.05 8.68
CA ILE A 40 25.35 5.85 9.82
C ILE A 40 23.81 5.76 9.93
N ALA A 41 23.08 5.93 8.84
CA ALA A 41 21.63 5.81 8.84
C ALA A 41 21.15 4.42 9.31
N GLY A 42 21.80 3.35 8.86
CA GLY A 42 21.51 1.98 9.30
C GLY A 42 21.78 1.77 10.79
N ARG A 43 22.90 2.28 11.31
CA ARG A 43 23.25 2.21 12.75
C ARG A 43 22.27 3.00 13.62
N LEU A 44 21.84 4.18 13.18
CA LEU A 44 20.83 4.98 13.89
C LEU A 44 19.48 4.28 13.95
N GLU A 45 19.06 3.60 12.88
CA GLU A 45 17.81 2.84 12.88
C GLU A 45 17.90 1.63 13.82
N GLN A 46 19.03 0.91 13.83
CA GLN A 46 19.28 -0.17 14.79
C GLN A 46 19.19 0.32 16.23
N SER A 47 19.88 1.42 16.57
CA SER A 47 19.86 2.00 17.92
C SER A 47 18.46 2.46 18.33
N ARG A 48 17.69 3.08 17.42
CA ARG A 48 16.29 3.48 17.64
C ARG A 48 15.34 2.30 17.82
N SER A 49 15.61 1.17 17.16
CA SER A 49 14.84 -0.07 17.32
C SER A 49 15.14 -0.80 18.64
N GLY A 50 16.00 -0.24 19.49
CA GLY A 50 16.41 -0.85 20.76
C GLY A 50 17.50 -1.91 20.61
N ARG A 51 18.07 -2.11 19.41
CA ARG A 51 19.21 -3.02 19.21
C ARG A 51 20.51 -2.32 19.62
N ILE A 52 21.37 -3.04 20.35
CA ILE A 52 22.72 -2.59 20.66
C ILE A 52 23.54 -2.68 19.37
N ILE A 53 24.14 -1.55 18.97
CA ILE A 53 25.04 -1.48 17.81
C ILE A 53 26.48 -1.85 18.21
N ASP A 54 27.30 -2.28 17.26
CA ASP A 54 28.67 -2.73 17.51
C ASP A 54 29.52 -1.67 18.23
N GLU A 55 29.30 -0.39 17.89
CA GLU A 55 30.03 0.73 18.48
C GLU A 55 29.62 0.98 19.95
N GLU A 56 28.34 0.76 20.28
CA GLU A 56 27.87 0.80 21.67
C GLU A 56 28.47 -0.37 22.46
N GLN A 57 28.52 -1.57 21.87
CA GLN A 57 29.10 -2.74 22.51
C GLN A 57 30.59 -2.56 22.81
N LYS A 58 31.39 -2.11 21.83
CA LYS A 58 32.82 -1.80 22.02
C LYS A 58 33.04 -0.74 23.09
N LEU A 59 32.21 0.30 23.13
CA LEU A 59 32.29 1.35 24.13
C LEU A 59 31.97 0.81 25.53
N LEU A 60 30.93 -0.02 25.66
CA LEU A 60 30.55 -0.67 26.91
C LEU A 60 31.67 -1.58 27.45
N ASP A 61 32.31 -2.36 26.58
CA ASP A 61 33.38 -3.27 26.98
C ASP A 61 34.59 -2.49 27.51
N ARG A 62 35.00 -1.40 26.84
CA ARG A 62 36.07 -0.52 27.33
C ARG A 62 35.74 0.17 28.66
N LEU A 63 34.47 0.55 28.87
CA LEU A 63 34.04 1.17 30.13
C LEU A 63 34.03 0.16 31.28
N LYS A 64 33.63 -1.09 31.01
CA LYS A 64 33.69 -2.19 31.98
C LYS A 64 35.13 -2.50 32.41
N GLU A 65 36.07 -2.55 31.47
CA GLU A 65 37.50 -2.74 31.78
C GLU A 65 38.05 -1.63 32.70
N LYS A 66 37.53 -0.41 32.56
CA LYS A 66 37.86 0.75 33.41
C LYS A 66 37.11 0.76 34.76
N GLY A 67 36.23 -0.21 35.02
CA GLY A 67 35.42 -0.31 36.24
C GLY A 67 34.33 0.77 36.33
N VAL A 68 33.82 1.25 35.19
CA VAL A 68 32.80 2.30 35.08
C VAL A 68 31.47 1.66 34.69
N SER A 69 30.41 1.92 35.45
CA SER A 69 29.06 1.48 35.11
C SER A 69 28.44 2.41 34.06
N ALA A 70 27.80 1.85 33.04
CA ALA A 70 27.24 2.64 31.93
C ALA A 70 25.71 2.60 31.91
N VAL A 71 25.09 3.75 31.66
CA VAL A 71 23.64 3.95 31.58
C VAL A 71 23.28 4.59 30.24
N LYS A 72 22.30 4.03 29.53
CA LYS A 72 21.73 4.60 28.29
C LYS A 72 20.25 4.86 28.52
N GLY A 73 19.76 6.02 28.10
CA GLY A 73 18.34 6.40 28.20
C GLY A 73 18.04 7.64 27.35
N GLU A 74 16.77 7.83 27.01
CA GLU A 74 16.32 8.92 26.11
C GLU A 74 16.46 10.31 26.76
N ASP A 75 16.35 10.40 28.10
CA ASP A 75 16.46 11.64 28.88
C ASP A 75 17.66 11.61 29.85
N THR A 76 18.86 11.54 29.30
CA THR A 76 20.11 11.56 30.09
C THR A 76 20.93 12.82 29.81
N ILE A 77 21.88 13.14 30.70
CA ILE A 77 22.85 14.22 30.49
C ILE A 77 23.59 14.03 29.16
N ALA A 78 23.90 12.78 28.81
CA ALA A 78 24.55 12.44 27.55
C ALA A 78 23.68 12.77 26.33
N THR A 79 22.39 12.42 26.34
CA THR A 79 21.49 12.72 25.20
C THR A 79 21.20 14.20 25.07
N ALA A 80 21.02 14.92 26.19
CA ALA A 80 20.88 16.38 26.19
C ALA A 80 22.13 17.08 25.64
N LYS A 81 23.32 16.69 26.11
CA LYS A 81 24.58 17.28 25.66
C LYS A 81 24.87 16.99 24.19
N MET A 82 24.61 15.76 23.73
CA MET A 82 24.72 15.41 22.31
C MET A 82 23.73 16.16 21.42
N ARG A 83 22.58 16.58 21.94
CA ARG A 83 21.60 17.40 21.21
C ARG A 83 22.02 18.87 21.16
N ASP A 84 22.40 19.43 22.30
CA ASP A 84 22.57 20.87 22.47
C ASP A 84 23.98 21.34 22.05
N GLU A 85 25.00 20.51 22.27
CA GLU A 85 26.41 20.82 21.97
C GLU A 85 26.98 20.01 20.78
N PHE A 86 26.12 19.33 20.01
CA PHE A 86 26.49 18.45 18.90
C PHE A 86 27.63 18.99 18.03
N ARG A 87 27.47 20.24 17.56
CA ARG A 87 28.40 20.87 16.61
C ARG A 87 29.77 21.13 17.23
N ALA A 88 29.82 21.51 18.51
CA ALA A 88 31.07 21.74 19.22
C ALA A 88 31.81 20.41 19.41
N ILE A 89 31.08 19.39 19.87
CA ILE A 89 31.61 18.03 20.06
C ILE A 89 32.11 17.46 18.72
N ALA A 90 31.38 17.64 17.62
CA ALA A 90 31.78 17.17 16.29
C ALA A 90 33.15 17.73 15.83
N LEU A 91 33.40 19.00 16.13
CA LEU A 91 34.68 19.65 15.81
C LEU A 91 35.78 19.23 16.79
N GLU A 92 35.50 19.18 18.09
CA GLU A 92 36.44 18.71 19.12
C GLU A 92 36.93 17.30 18.84
N LEU A 93 36.02 16.42 18.44
CA LEU A 93 36.32 15.03 18.12
C LEU A 93 37.02 14.84 16.77
N LYS A 94 37.22 15.93 16.02
CA LYS A 94 37.69 15.92 14.62
C LYS A 94 36.85 15.02 13.72
N TRP A 95 35.57 14.86 14.07
CA TRP A 95 34.61 14.14 13.23
C TRP A 95 34.25 14.95 11.99
N ALA A 96 34.36 16.28 12.04
CA ALA A 96 34.33 17.14 10.86
C ALA A 96 35.37 18.26 11.01
N GLY A 97 35.96 18.70 9.90
CA GLY A 97 36.91 19.79 9.87
C GLY A 97 36.26 21.18 9.81
N SER A 98 34.96 21.25 9.50
CA SER A 98 34.23 22.52 9.43
C SER A 98 32.72 22.35 9.67
N GLN A 99 32.05 23.46 9.98
CA GLN A 99 30.58 23.50 10.05
C GLN A 99 29.91 23.13 8.71
N ALA A 100 30.58 23.41 7.58
CA ALA A 100 30.08 23.05 6.26
C ALA A 100 30.08 21.52 6.05
N GLU A 101 31.15 20.83 6.45
CA GLU A 101 31.24 19.37 6.40
C GLU A 101 30.18 18.72 7.30
N ILE A 102 29.92 19.30 8.49
CA ILE A 102 28.83 18.85 9.38
C ILE A 102 27.47 18.94 8.67
N ASN A 103 27.18 20.07 8.02
CA ASN A 103 25.90 20.27 7.32
C ASN A 103 25.75 19.29 6.14
N GLN A 104 26.81 19.05 5.37
CA GLN A 104 26.79 18.08 4.29
C GLN A 104 26.52 16.66 4.81
N MET A 105 27.17 16.26 5.91
CA MET A 105 26.97 14.94 6.50
C MET A 105 25.57 14.78 7.09
N LEU A 106 25.06 15.79 7.80
CA LEU A 106 23.68 15.80 8.31
C LEU A 106 22.66 15.65 7.18
N SER A 107 22.85 16.38 6.08
CA SER A 107 21.99 16.29 4.90
C SER A 107 22.06 14.90 4.26
N ALA A 108 23.27 14.37 4.05
CA ALA A 108 23.48 13.06 3.45
C ALA A 108 22.89 11.92 4.30
N VAL A 109 23.09 11.95 5.62
CA VAL A 109 22.50 10.96 6.54
C VAL A 109 20.99 11.12 6.60
N GLY A 110 20.47 12.35 6.61
CA GLY A 110 19.03 12.61 6.54
C GLY A 110 18.39 12.00 5.28
N ALA A 111 19.03 12.22 4.12
CA ALA A 111 18.60 11.63 2.86
C ALA A 111 18.68 10.08 2.88
N ALA A 112 19.77 9.51 3.39
CA ALA A 112 19.96 8.07 3.50
C ALA A 112 18.94 7.42 4.46
N THR A 113 18.57 8.10 5.55
CA THR A 113 17.54 7.65 6.50
C THR A 113 16.15 7.68 5.88
N ALA A 114 15.86 8.66 5.03
CA ALA A 114 14.56 8.80 4.37
C ALA A 114 14.41 7.89 3.14
N ALA A 115 15.50 7.55 2.46
CA ALA A 115 15.46 6.84 1.18
C ALA A 115 14.71 5.49 1.19
N PRO A 116 14.87 4.60 2.19
CA PRO A 116 14.11 3.34 2.25
C PRO A 116 12.60 3.58 2.38
N LYS A 117 12.21 4.46 3.30
CA LYS A 117 10.80 4.85 3.54
C LYS A 117 10.17 5.48 2.30
N LEU A 118 10.93 6.29 1.56
CA LEU A 118 10.50 6.87 0.30
C LEU A 118 10.36 5.84 -0.83
N LYS A 119 11.18 4.78 -0.87
CA LYS A 119 11.05 3.73 -1.90
C LYS A 119 9.78 2.91 -1.72
N GLU A 120 9.38 2.62 -0.48
CA GLU A 120 8.15 1.88 -0.19
C GLU A 120 6.90 2.73 -0.38
N ALA A 121 6.93 3.97 0.11
CA ALA A 121 5.90 4.97 -0.17
C ALA A 121 5.82 5.40 -1.66
N LYS A 122 6.71 4.87 -2.51
CA LYS A 122 6.59 4.99 -3.97
C LYS A 122 5.84 3.81 -4.57
N ALA A 123 6.06 2.59 -4.07
CA ALA A 123 5.40 1.40 -4.60
C ALA A 123 3.88 1.45 -4.36
N ASP A 124 3.45 1.78 -3.14
CA ASP A 124 2.03 1.96 -2.83
C ASP A 124 1.37 3.05 -3.69
N ARG A 125 2.04 4.19 -3.90
CA ARG A 125 1.56 5.30 -4.72
C ARG A 125 1.41 4.93 -6.19
N ILE A 126 2.37 4.21 -6.74
CA ILE A 126 2.30 3.74 -8.12
C ILE A 126 1.09 2.80 -8.28
N LEU A 127 0.89 1.87 -7.36
CA LEU A 127 -0.21 0.91 -7.44
C LEU A 127 -1.59 1.55 -7.17
N MET A 128 -1.65 2.52 -6.26
CA MET A 128 -2.86 3.33 -6.05
C MET A 128 -3.23 4.13 -7.31
N ALA A 129 -2.24 4.65 -8.06
CA ALA A 129 -2.50 5.30 -9.34
C ALA A 129 -2.96 4.28 -10.39
N ALA A 130 -2.35 3.09 -10.44
CA ALA A 130 -2.70 2.03 -11.39
C ALA A 130 -4.14 1.53 -11.21
N ILE A 131 -4.59 1.27 -9.99
CA ILE A 131 -6.00 0.89 -9.74
C ILE A 131 -6.97 2.01 -10.12
N GLY A 132 -6.59 3.28 -9.90
CA GLY A 132 -7.38 4.42 -10.34
C GLY A 132 -7.53 4.50 -11.87
N VAL A 133 -6.47 4.17 -12.60
CA VAL A 133 -6.50 4.04 -14.07
C VAL A 133 -7.40 2.87 -14.49
N SER A 134 -7.29 1.72 -13.82
CA SER A 134 -8.16 0.57 -14.09
C SER A 134 -9.64 0.90 -13.89
N ASP A 135 -9.98 1.58 -12.80
CA ASP A 135 -11.35 2.00 -12.50
C ASP A 135 -11.87 3.07 -13.49
N GLU A 136 -10.99 3.87 -14.10
CA GLU A 136 -11.36 4.79 -15.19
C GLU A 136 -11.54 4.06 -16.52
N LEU A 137 -10.67 3.09 -16.82
CA LEU A 137 -10.80 2.25 -18.01
C LEU A 137 -12.16 1.53 -18.03
N ASP A 138 -12.59 0.96 -16.90
CA ASP A 138 -13.91 0.32 -16.80
C ASP A 138 -15.05 1.27 -17.15
N ARG A 139 -14.99 2.52 -16.66
CA ARG A 139 -16.00 3.55 -16.98
C ARG A 139 -15.98 3.95 -18.44
N VAL A 140 -14.79 4.19 -19.00
CA VAL A 140 -14.63 4.58 -20.41
C VAL A 140 -15.09 3.45 -21.33
N ILE A 141 -14.71 2.20 -21.05
CA ILE A 141 -15.12 1.02 -21.81
C ILE A 141 -16.64 0.91 -21.82
N ASN A 142 -17.31 1.05 -20.67
CA ASN A 142 -18.77 0.96 -20.60
C ASN A 142 -19.44 2.03 -21.47
N VAL A 143 -19.02 3.30 -21.35
CA VAL A 143 -19.57 4.39 -22.16
C VAL A 143 -19.30 4.15 -23.65
N PHE A 144 -18.10 3.70 -24.02
CA PHE A 144 -17.76 3.48 -25.42
C PHE A 144 -18.48 2.26 -25.99
N MET A 145 -18.69 1.21 -25.20
CA MET A 145 -19.48 0.04 -25.58
C MET A 145 -20.95 0.40 -25.82
N GLU A 146 -21.55 1.23 -24.96
CA GLU A 146 -22.91 1.74 -25.17
C GLU A 146 -23.02 2.52 -26.48
N ARG A 147 -22.06 3.42 -26.76
CA ARG A 147 -22.02 4.17 -28.02
C ARG A 147 -21.79 3.29 -29.24
N LEU A 148 -20.96 2.26 -29.12
CA LEU A 148 -20.71 1.32 -30.21
C LEU A 148 -21.98 0.50 -30.51
N ARG A 149 -22.70 0.06 -29.48
CA ARG A 149 -23.98 -0.64 -29.61
C ARG A 149 -25.03 0.23 -30.28
N GLU A 150 -25.21 1.46 -29.81
CA GLU A 150 -26.17 2.39 -30.41
C GLU A 150 -25.83 2.66 -31.88
N TRP A 151 -24.56 2.91 -32.20
CA TRP A 151 -24.16 3.29 -33.56
C TRP A 151 -24.21 2.12 -34.53
N TYR A 152 -23.62 0.98 -34.18
CA TYR A 152 -23.65 -0.20 -35.04
C TYR A 152 -25.04 -0.85 -35.08
N GLY A 153 -25.84 -0.69 -34.01
CA GLY A 153 -27.23 -1.12 -33.96
C GLY A 153 -28.14 -0.45 -34.99
N LEU A 154 -27.77 0.74 -35.51
CA LEU A 154 -28.47 1.32 -36.67
C LEU A 154 -28.34 0.41 -37.91
N HIS A 155 -27.14 -0.15 -38.13
CA HIS A 155 -26.85 -1.04 -39.25
C HIS A 155 -27.28 -2.50 -39.01
N PHE A 156 -27.13 -2.98 -37.76
CA PHE A 156 -27.41 -4.35 -37.38
C PHE A 156 -28.14 -4.46 -36.02
N PRO A 157 -29.43 -4.09 -35.96
CA PRO A 157 -30.19 -4.00 -34.71
C PRO A 157 -30.37 -5.36 -34.01
N GLU A 158 -30.45 -6.46 -34.75
CA GLU A 158 -30.60 -7.81 -34.20
C GLU A 158 -29.36 -8.26 -33.44
N ALA A 159 -28.16 -7.81 -33.85
CA ALA A 159 -26.93 -8.07 -33.10
C ALA A 159 -26.88 -7.26 -31.79
N GLU A 160 -27.41 -6.04 -31.78
CA GLU A 160 -27.46 -5.19 -30.59
C GLU A 160 -28.30 -5.83 -29.48
N HIS A 161 -29.48 -6.33 -29.83
CA HIS A 161 -30.39 -7.00 -28.89
C HIS A 161 -30.02 -8.47 -28.63
N GLY A 162 -29.50 -9.17 -29.64
CA GLY A 162 -29.25 -10.61 -29.60
C GLY A 162 -27.93 -11.02 -28.94
N ILE A 163 -26.96 -10.09 -28.82
CA ILE A 163 -25.64 -10.37 -28.28
C ILE A 163 -25.43 -9.60 -26.98
N ALA A 164 -25.63 -10.29 -25.86
CA ALA A 164 -25.40 -9.70 -24.53
C ALA A 164 -23.90 -9.42 -24.26
N ASP A 165 -23.01 -10.30 -24.72
CA ASP A 165 -21.57 -10.20 -24.49
C ASP A 165 -20.93 -9.02 -25.24
N HIS A 166 -20.31 -8.11 -24.49
CA HIS A 166 -19.69 -6.90 -25.03
C HIS A 166 -18.45 -7.18 -25.88
N GLU A 167 -17.62 -8.15 -25.51
CA GLU A 167 -16.41 -8.51 -26.25
C GLU A 167 -16.80 -9.12 -27.60
N LYS A 168 -17.77 -10.03 -27.60
CA LYS A 168 -18.32 -10.63 -28.82
C LYS A 168 -18.96 -9.59 -29.74
N PHE A 169 -19.77 -8.68 -29.18
CA PHE A 169 -20.41 -7.62 -29.97
C PHE A 169 -19.38 -6.69 -30.61
N ALA A 170 -18.39 -6.22 -29.84
CA ALA A 170 -17.34 -5.35 -30.36
C ALA A 170 -16.50 -6.05 -31.43
N ALA A 171 -16.20 -7.34 -31.25
CA ALA A 171 -15.49 -8.14 -32.25
C ALA A 171 -16.27 -8.23 -33.58
N ILE A 172 -17.59 -8.41 -33.52
CA ILE A 172 -18.46 -8.42 -34.72
C ILE A 172 -18.47 -7.05 -35.40
N ALA A 173 -18.67 -5.97 -34.64
CA ALA A 173 -18.64 -4.61 -35.20
C ALA A 173 -17.27 -4.27 -35.82
N ALA A 174 -16.18 -4.85 -35.32
CA ALA A 174 -14.84 -4.70 -35.89
C ALA A 174 -14.63 -5.43 -37.22
N LEU A 175 -15.47 -6.42 -37.56
CA LEU A 175 -15.49 -7.09 -38.87
C LEU A 175 -16.10 -6.17 -39.93
N GLY A 176 -17.10 -5.37 -39.57
CA GLY A 176 -17.69 -4.34 -40.43
C GLY A 176 -19.12 -4.64 -40.82
N PHE A 177 -19.35 -4.84 -42.11
CA PHE A 177 -20.66 -5.17 -42.65
C PHE A 177 -21.24 -6.40 -41.95
N ARG A 178 -22.56 -6.41 -41.73
CA ARG A 178 -23.26 -7.52 -41.06
C ARG A 178 -23.12 -8.84 -41.82
N GLU A 179 -22.90 -8.79 -43.13
CA GLU A 179 -22.62 -9.94 -43.99
C GLU A 179 -21.28 -10.61 -43.66
N ASP A 180 -20.32 -9.83 -43.14
CA ASP A 180 -18.99 -10.30 -42.70
C ASP A 180 -18.97 -10.76 -41.23
N ALA A 181 -20.07 -10.60 -40.50
CA ALA A 181 -20.16 -10.80 -39.05
C ALA A 181 -19.97 -12.25 -38.57
N GLY A 182 -19.74 -13.19 -39.50
CA GLY A 182 -19.45 -14.59 -39.22
C GLY A 182 -20.68 -15.49 -39.11
N ARG A 183 -20.45 -16.81 -39.06
CA ARG A 183 -21.51 -17.82 -39.18
C ARG A 183 -22.52 -17.80 -38.03
N ASP A 184 -22.08 -17.43 -36.83
CA ASP A 184 -22.91 -17.42 -35.61
C ASP A 184 -24.09 -16.45 -35.69
N VAL A 185 -23.98 -15.42 -36.52
CA VAL A 185 -25.01 -14.37 -36.66
C VAL A 185 -25.50 -14.23 -38.10
N ALA A 186 -25.07 -15.11 -39.01
CA ALA A 186 -25.43 -15.05 -40.43
C ALA A 186 -26.95 -15.06 -40.65
N GLY A 187 -27.69 -15.88 -39.89
CA GLY A 187 -29.16 -15.93 -39.97
C GLY A 187 -29.85 -14.66 -39.44
N MET A 188 -29.19 -13.91 -38.56
CA MET A 188 -29.67 -12.59 -38.11
C MET A 188 -29.33 -11.52 -39.16
N ALA A 189 -28.14 -11.58 -39.74
CA ALA A 189 -27.67 -10.64 -40.74
C ALA A 189 -28.53 -10.67 -42.02
N GLU A 190 -28.89 -11.87 -42.50
CA GLU A 190 -29.70 -12.06 -43.71
C GLU A 190 -31.11 -11.46 -43.58
N LYS A 191 -31.66 -11.43 -42.36
CA LYS A 191 -33.01 -10.94 -42.06
C LYS A 191 -33.01 -9.56 -41.40
N SER A 192 -31.86 -8.90 -41.37
CA SER A 192 -31.68 -7.63 -40.67
C SER A 192 -32.58 -6.55 -41.26
N ALA A 193 -33.29 -5.84 -40.39
CA ALA A 193 -34.04 -4.64 -40.76
C ALA A 193 -33.22 -3.34 -40.63
N GLY A 194 -31.91 -3.45 -40.34
CA GLY A 194 -31.01 -2.32 -40.17
C GLY A 194 -30.73 -1.57 -41.46
N MET A 195 -30.26 -0.33 -41.34
CA MET A 195 -29.96 0.51 -42.50
C MET A 195 -28.63 0.11 -43.17
N GLU A 196 -28.56 0.26 -44.49
CA GLU A 196 -27.30 0.13 -45.21
C GLU A 196 -26.36 1.28 -44.84
N PHE A 197 -25.12 0.93 -44.49
CA PHE A 197 -24.05 1.89 -44.26
C PHE A 197 -23.16 1.94 -45.50
N SER A 198 -22.54 3.10 -45.76
CA SER A 198 -21.51 3.20 -46.79
C SER A 198 -20.21 2.53 -46.33
N ASP A 199 -19.30 2.28 -47.27
CA ASP A 199 -17.95 1.80 -46.95
C ASP A 199 -17.23 2.76 -45.98
N ASP A 200 -17.44 4.07 -46.15
CA ASP A 200 -16.86 5.10 -45.27
C ASP A 200 -17.44 5.02 -43.85
N ASP A 201 -18.77 4.88 -43.71
CA ASP A 201 -19.43 4.74 -42.41
C ASP A 201 -18.96 3.48 -41.67
N ILE A 202 -18.94 2.35 -42.37
CA ILE A 202 -18.44 1.08 -41.81
C ILE A 202 -16.97 1.18 -41.44
N ALA A 203 -16.14 1.85 -42.23
CA ALA A 203 -14.73 2.05 -41.89
C ALA A 203 -14.56 2.78 -40.55
N GLN A 204 -15.38 3.81 -40.28
CA GLN A 204 -15.36 4.53 -39.01
C GLN A 204 -15.85 3.65 -37.85
N VAL A 205 -16.94 2.89 -38.02
CA VAL A 205 -17.43 1.96 -36.99
C VAL A 205 -16.38 0.90 -36.66
N LYS A 206 -15.74 0.31 -37.67
CA LYS A 206 -14.66 -0.67 -37.46
C LYS A 206 -13.49 -0.07 -36.67
N GLY A 207 -13.09 1.16 -36.99
CA GLY A 207 -12.05 1.88 -36.28
C GLY A 207 -12.40 2.10 -34.80
N PHE A 208 -13.65 2.50 -34.54
CA PHE A 208 -14.13 2.69 -33.18
C PHE A 208 -14.20 1.36 -32.42
N ALA A 209 -14.77 0.31 -33.01
CA ALA A 209 -14.86 -1.03 -32.43
C ALA A 209 -13.48 -1.58 -32.05
N LYS A 210 -12.48 -1.46 -32.95
CA LYS A 210 -11.09 -1.85 -32.66
C LYS A 210 -10.48 -1.06 -31.50
N SER A 211 -10.79 0.23 -31.39
CA SER A 211 -10.34 1.06 -30.27
C SER A 211 -10.93 0.57 -28.95
N VAL A 212 -12.23 0.21 -28.94
CA VAL A 212 -12.88 -0.36 -27.75
C VAL A 212 -12.24 -1.69 -27.35
N ILE A 213 -12.01 -2.60 -28.31
CA ILE A 213 -11.30 -3.87 -28.05
C ILE A 213 -9.90 -3.60 -27.48
N GLY A 214 -9.18 -2.62 -28.03
CA GLY A 214 -7.88 -2.19 -27.51
C GLY A 214 -7.93 -1.75 -26.06
N LEU A 215 -8.95 -0.97 -25.67
CA LEU A 215 -9.17 -0.58 -24.27
C LEU A 215 -9.49 -1.78 -23.37
N MET A 216 -10.29 -2.73 -23.84
CA MET A 216 -10.61 -3.96 -23.09
C MET A 216 -9.37 -4.82 -22.83
N ASN A 217 -8.48 -4.93 -23.82
CA ASN A 217 -7.19 -5.59 -23.67
C ASN A 217 -6.29 -4.85 -22.68
N LEU A 218 -6.19 -3.52 -22.78
CA LEU A 218 -5.41 -2.71 -21.85
C LEU A 218 -5.93 -2.84 -20.40
N ARG A 219 -7.25 -2.89 -20.20
CA ARG A 219 -7.85 -3.17 -18.88
C ARG A 219 -7.37 -4.52 -18.34
N LYS A 220 -7.33 -5.56 -19.18
CA LYS A 220 -6.85 -6.89 -18.77
C LYS A 220 -5.36 -6.85 -18.38
N GLU A 221 -4.52 -6.22 -19.19
CA GLU A 221 -3.10 -6.03 -18.89
C GLU A 221 -2.88 -5.27 -17.57
N MET A 222 -3.71 -4.25 -17.32
CA MET A 222 -3.67 -3.48 -16.09
C MET A 222 -4.09 -4.32 -14.87
N ALA A 223 -5.11 -5.16 -15.01
CA ALA A 223 -5.54 -6.09 -13.97
C ALA A 223 -4.44 -7.10 -13.63
N ASP A 224 -3.81 -7.71 -14.64
CA ASP A 224 -2.71 -8.66 -14.44
C ASP A 224 -1.52 -8.00 -13.72
N TYR A 225 -1.18 -6.75 -14.10
CA TYR A 225 -0.15 -5.96 -13.43
C TYR A 225 -0.49 -5.66 -11.96
N ILE A 226 -1.74 -5.27 -11.69
CA ILE A 226 -2.26 -4.99 -10.36
C ILE A 226 -2.17 -6.24 -9.49
N ASP A 227 -2.63 -7.39 -10.00
CA ASP A 227 -2.66 -8.65 -9.27
C ASP A 227 -1.24 -9.10 -8.88
N ALA A 228 -0.34 -9.15 -9.86
CA ALA A 228 1.05 -9.54 -9.62
C ALA A 228 1.76 -8.59 -8.63
N SER A 229 1.50 -7.29 -8.75
CA SER A 229 2.13 -6.30 -7.90
C SER A 229 1.57 -6.29 -6.48
N ALA A 230 0.25 -6.41 -6.32
CA ALA A 230 -0.38 -6.42 -5.00
C ALA A 230 0.09 -7.63 -4.18
N VAL A 231 0.19 -8.81 -4.78
CA VAL A 231 0.74 -10.01 -4.12
C VAL A 231 2.20 -9.81 -3.73
N ARG A 232 3.00 -9.16 -4.59
CA ARG A 232 4.41 -8.89 -4.32
C ARG A 232 4.64 -7.90 -3.18
N PHE A 233 3.86 -6.83 -3.10
CA PHE A 233 4.10 -5.74 -2.14
C PHE A 233 3.25 -5.85 -0.87
N PHE A 234 2.07 -6.45 -0.94
CA PHE A 234 1.08 -6.55 0.13
C PHE A 234 0.49 -7.97 0.23
N PRO A 235 1.32 -9.03 0.35
CA PRO A 235 0.89 -10.43 0.23
C PRO A 235 -0.23 -10.79 1.21
N ASN A 236 -0.21 -10.25 2.43
CA ASN A 236 -1.23 -10.58 3.43
C ASN A 236 -2.55 -9.88 3.10
N THR A 237 -2.52 -8.58 2.81
CA THR A 237 -3.72 -7.79 2.53
C THR A 237 -4.37 -8.24 1.22
N ALA A 238 -3.56 -8.53 0.20
CA ALA A 238 -4.03 -9.08 -1.08
C ALA A 238 -4.65 -10.47 -0.91
N ALA A 239 -4.04 -11.35 -0.10
CA ALA A 239 -4.62 -12.67 0.18
C ALA A 239 -5.96 -12.56 0.92
N VAL A 240 -6.11 -11.61 1.85
CA VAL A 240 -7.33 -11.47 2.66
C VAL A 240 -8.47 -10.80 1.88
N ALA A 241 -8.21 -9.73 1.11
CA ALA A 241 -9.25 -8.98 0.40
C ALA A 241 -9.41 -9.32 -1.08
N GLY A 242 -8.41 -9.95 -1.70
CA GLY A 242 -8.19 -9.93 -3.14
C GLY A 242 -7.39 -8.69 -3.58
N PRO A 243 -6.57 -8.77 -4.63
CA PRO A 243 -5.66 -7.70 -5.06
C PRO A 243 -6.34 -6.35 -5.33
N ALA A 244 -7.41 -6.35 -6.13
CA ALA A 244 -8.11 -5.13 -6.52
C ALA A 244 -8.78 -4.44 -5.33
N LEU A 245 -9.44 -5.19 -4.45
CA LEU A 245 -10.08 -4.64 -3.25
C LEU A 245 -9.03 -4.13 -2.25
N ALA A 246 -7.89 -4.84 -2.10
CA ALA A 246 -6.77 -4.39 -1.29
C ALA A 246 -6.27 -3.01 -1.76
N LEU A 247 -6.00 -2.83 -3.06
CA LEU A 247 -5.57 -1.53 -3.58
C LEU A 247 -6.63 -0.43 -3.41
N ARG A 248 -7.92 -0.73 -3.60
CA ARG A 248 -9.00 0.25 -3.34
C ARG A 248 -9.06 0.66 -1.86
N LEU A 249 -8.81 -0.26 -0.93
CA LEU A 249 -8.67 0.06 0.50
C LEU A 249 -7.47 0.97 0.76
N LEU A 250 -6.33 0.72 0.10
CA LEU A 250 -5.15 1.58 0.18
C LEU A 250 -5.46 2.99 -0.34
N VAL A 251 -6.17 3.11 -1.47
CA VAL A 251 -6.60 4.41 -2.02
C VAL A 251 -7.45 5.18 -1.01
N LEU A 252 -8.48 4.55 -0.45
CA LEU A 252 -9.35 5.20 0.54
C LEU A 252 -8.61 5.56 1.84
N ALA A 253 -7.65 4.74 2.27
CA ALA A 253 -6.83 5.03 3.43
C ALA A 253 -5.76 6.09 3.15
N GLY A 254 -5.32 6.24 1.91
CA GLY A 254 -4.22 7.10 1.48
C GLY A 254 -2.83 6.48 1.69
N GLY A 255 -2.71 5.16 1.53
CA GLY A 255 -1.46 4.38 1.61
C GLY A 255 -1.48 3.28 2.67
N LEU A 256 -0.53 2.34 2.56
CA LEU A 256 -0.46 1.17 3.46
C LEU A 256 -0.19 1.57 4.92
N ASP A 257 0.67 2.57 5.16
CA ASP A 257 0.98 3.09 6.50
C ASP A 257 -0.29 3.52 7.25
N LYS A 258 -1.14 4.29 6.56
CA LYS A 258 -2.40 4.76 7.14
C LYS A 258 -3.36 3.61 7.38
N LEU A 259 -3.48 2.68 6.42
CA LEU A 259 -4.34 1.51 6.57
C LEU A 259 -3.92 0.63 7.76
N ALA A 260 -2.62 0.38 7.95
CA ALA A 260 -2.08 -0.38 9.08
C ALA A 260 -2.41 0.25 10.45
N LYS A 261 -2.52 1.57 10.50
CA LYS A 261 -2.86 2.34 11.72
C LYS A 261 -4.37 2.42 11.97
N MET A 262 -5.22 2.09 11.00
CA MET A 262 -6.67 2.14 11.19
C MET A 262 -7.17 1.02 12.11
N PRO A 263 -8.20 1.29 12.93
CA PRO A 263 -8.92 0.23 13.63
C PRO A 263 -9.82 -0.53 12.65
N SER A 264 -10.14 -1.78 12.98
CA SER A 264 -11.02 -2.64 12.17
C SER A 264 -12.38 -2.01 11.87
N SER A 265 -12.97 -1.28 12.83
CA SER A 265 -14.25 -0.58 12.65
C SER A 265 -14.19 0.52 11.59
N THR A 266 -13.04 1.19 11.42
CA THR A 266 -12.85 2.18 10.35
C THR A 266 -12.70 1.48 9.01
N ILE A 267 -11.86 0.44 8.93
CA ILE A 267 -11.67 -0.36 7.71
C ILE A 267 -13.01 -0.93 7.22
N GLN A 268 -13.86 -1.39 8.13
CA GLN A 268 -15.19 -1.90 7.82
C GLN A 268 -16.06 -0.91 7.04
N LEU A 269 -15.89 0.40 7.30
CA LEU A 269 -16.75 1.46 6.80
C LEU A 269 -16.10 2.34 5.72
N LEU A 270 -14.86 2.05 5.31
CA LEU A 270 -14.20 2.77 4.21
C LEU A 270 -15.06 2.73 2.94
N GLY A 271 -15.35 3.90 2.35
CA GLY A 271 -16.24 4.08 1.20
C GLY A 271 -17.72 4.28 1.55
N ALA A 272 -18.11 4.18 2.82
CA ALA A 272 -19.46 4.49 3.30
C ALA A 272 -19.51 5.81 4.09
N GLU A 273 -18.53 6.69 3.94
CA GLU A 273 -18.38 7.91 4.72
C GLU A 273 -19.63 8.79 4.64
N LYS A 274 -20.22 8.96 3.44
CA LYS A 274 -21.45 9.74 3.27
C LYS A 274 -22.60 9.20 4.13
N ALA A 275 -22.78 7.88 4.15
CA ALA A 275 -23.84 7.24 4.94
C ALA A 275 -23.53 7.29 6.44
N LEU A 276 -22.27 7.09 6.82
CA LEU A 276 -21.79 7.19 8.20
C LEU A 276 -21.99 8.59 8.76
N PHE A 277 -21.55 9.63 8.03
CA PHE A 277 -21.70 11.02 8.47
C PHE A 277 -23.15 11.45 8.57
N ARG A 278 -24.04 10.95 7.69
CA ARG A 278 -25.48 11.17 7.80
C ARG A 278 -26.03 10.55 9.09
N HIS A 279 -25.64 9.31 9.41
CA HIS A 279 -26.03 8.65 10.66
C HIS A 279 -25.51 9.38 11.91
N LEU A 280 -24.25 9.83 11.91
CA LEU A 280 -23.66 10.61 13.00
C LEU A 280 -24.36 11.96 13.23
N LYS A 281 -24.98 12.52 12.18
CA LYS A 281 -25.85 13.70 12.26
C LYS A 281 -27.29 13.36 12.71
N GLY A 282 -27.52 12.15 13.21
CA GLY A 282 -28.83 11.68 13.68
C GLY A 282 -29.79 11.27 12.57
N GLN A 283 -29.33 11.16 11.32
CA GLN A 283 -30.18 10.85 10.17
C GLN A 283 -29.94 9.42 9.65
N GLY A 284 -30.98 8.59 9.69
CA GLY A 284 -30.95 7.24 9.14
C GLY A 284 -30.10 6.24 9.95
N ARG A 285 -29.95 5.03 9.40
CA ARG A 285 -29.25 3.91 10.04
C ARG A 285 -27.75 3.94 9.73
N SER A 286 -26.95 3.44 10.67
CA SER A 286 -25.52 3.27 10.47
C SER A 286 -25.23 2.26 9.34
N PRO A 287 -24.28 2.55 8.43
CA PRO A 287 -23.86 1.58 7.43
C PRO A 287 -23.22 0.35 8.09
N LYS A 288 -23.47 -0.84 7.53
CA LYS A 288 -22.89 -2.11 8.02
C LYS A 288 -21.54 -2.44 7.39
N HIS A 289 -21.25 -1.87 6.23
CA HIS A 289 -20.06 -2.09 5.43
C HIS A 289 -19.91 -0.96 4.42
N GLY A 290 -18.67 -0.60 4.07
CA GLY A 290 -18.34 0.23 2.92
C GLY A 290 -17.97 -0.60 1.71
N ILE A 291 -16.79 -0.37 1.13
CA ILE A 291 -16.31 -1.10 -0.05
C ILE A 291 -16.13 -2.60 0.20
N LEU A 292 -16.01 -3.04 1.46
CA LEU A 292 -16.00 -4.47 1.79
C LEU A 292 -17.28 -5.20 1.37
N PHE A 293 -18.34 -4.48 1.00
CA PHE A 293 -19.50 -5.10 0.36
C PHE A 293 -19.13 -5.87 -0.91
N SER A 294 -18.13 -5.43 -1.69
CA SER A 294 -17.70 -6.13 -2.91
C SER A 294 -16.81 -7.35 -2.65
N HIS A 295 -16.46 -7.64 -1.40
CA HIS A 295 -15.66 -8.82 -1.07
C HIS A 295 -16.46 -10.11 -1.28
N ASP A 296 -15.84 -11.14 -1.87
CA ASP A 296 -16.49 -12.41 -2.23
C ASP A 296 -17.23 -13.08 -1.07
N LEU A 297 -16.54 -13.28 0.07
CA LEU A 297 -17.16 -13.81 1.29
C LEU A 297 -18.35 -12.97 1.80
N VAL A 298 -18.33 -11.64 1.64
CA VAL A 298 -19.44 -10.76 2.04
C VAL A 298 -20.59 -10.85 1.05
N GLN A 299 -20.30 -10.99 -0.26
CA GLN A 299 -21.32 -11.17 -1.29
C GLN A 299 -22.04 -12.51 -1.17
N ALA A 300 -21.28 -13.58 -0.91
CA ALA A 300 -21.79 -14.93 -0.73
C ALA A 300 -22.64 -15.10 0.54
N ALA A 301 -22.44 -14.25 1.55
CA ALA A 301 -23.14 -14.34 2.81
C ALA A 301 -24.64 -13.98 2.72
N PRO A 302 -25.52 -14.64 3.48
CA PRO A 302 -26.92 -14.24 3.62
C PRO A 302 -27.06 -12.77 4.03
N HIS A 303 -28.10 -12.09 3.55
CA HIS A 303 -28.31 -10.65 3.74
C HIS A 303 -28.16 -10.20 5.20
N ASP A 304 -28.69 -10.97 6.15
CA ASP A 304 -28.65 -10.62 7.58
C ASP A 304 -27.26 -10.80 8.20
N LEU A 305 -26.42 -11.66 7.60
CA LEU A 305 -25.07 -11.96 8.06
C LEU A 305 -23.99 -11.13 7.36
N LYS A 306 -24.29 -10.44 6.25
CA LYS A 306 -23.31 -9.62 5.52
C LYS A 306 -22.56 -8.63 6.42
N GLY A 307 -23.25 -7.98 7.36
CA GLY A 307 -22.62 -7.07 8.32
C GLY A 307 -21.69 -7.77 9.33
N LYS A 308 -22.00 -9.02 9.71
CA LYS A 308 -21.15 -9.83 10.60
C LYS A 308 -19.91 -10.31 9.85
N VAL A 309 -20.06 -10.78 8.61
CA VAL A 309 -18.95 -11.20 7.75
C VAL A 309 -18.04 -10.02 7.41
N ALA A 310 -18.59 -8.86 7.06
CA ALA A 310 -17.78 -7.66 6.80
C ALA A 310 -16.93 -7.25 8.02
N ARG A 311 -17.43 -7.46 9.24
CA ARG A 311 -16.65 -7.22 10.46
C ARG A 311 -15.48 -8.19 10.62
N LEU A 312 -15.68 -9.48 10.33
CA LEU A 312 -14.62 -10.49 10.35
C LEU A 312 -13.53 -10.17 9.31
N VAL A 313 -13.96 -9.88 8.08
CA VAL A 313 -13.07 -9.45 6.99
C VAL A 313 -12.28 -8.21 7.40
N ALA A 314 -12.94 -7.18 7.95
CA ALA A 314 -12.25 -5.96 8.39
C ALA A 314 -11.26 -6.21 9.53
N ALA A 315 -11.56 -7.15 10.44
CA ALA A 315 -10.66 -7.52 11.53
C ALA A 315 -9.41 -8.23 11.01
N LYS A 316 -9.56 -9.19 10.09
CA LYS A 316 -8.43 -9.87 9.46
C LYS A 316 -7.62 -8.92 8.57
N LEU A 317 -8.27 -8.00 7.84
CA LEU A 317 -7.58 -6.96 7.06
C LEU A 317 -6.75 -6.01 7.93
N ALA A 318 -7.27 -5.60 9.10
CA ALA A 318 -6.50 -4.77 10.01
C ALA A 318 -5.21 -5.47 10.48
N LEU A 319 -5.27 -6.79 10.70
CA LEU A 319 -4.09 -7.59 11.04
C LEU A 319 -3.15 -7.74 9.84
N ALA A 320 -3.69 -8.08 8.66
CA ALA A 320 -2.93 -8.26 7.43
C ALA A 320 -2.16 -7.00 7.04
N ALA A 321 -2.82 -5.84 7.04
CA ALA A 321 -2.19 -4.55 6.73
C ALA A 321 -1.05 -4.21 7.70
N ARG A 322 -1.19 -4.56 8.99
CA ARG A 322 -0.12 -4.38 9.97
C ARG A 322 1.05 -5.32 9.74
N VAL A 323 0.80 -6.57 9.37
CA VAL A 323 1.86 -7.52 9.05
C VAL A 323 2.60 -7.08 7.80
N ASP A 324 1.90 -6.70 6.73
CA ASP A 324 2.51 -6.16 5.50
C ASP A 324 3.36 -4.92 5.78
N PHE A 325 2.90 -4.01 6.64
CA PHE A 325 3.63 -2.77 6.92
C PHE A 325 4.81 -2.95 7.89
N PHE A 326 4.60 -3.60 9.03
CA PHE A 326 5.58 -3.66 10.12
C PHE A 326 6.50 -4.89 10.07
N SER A 327 5.97 -6.06 9.73
CA SER A 327 6.72 -7.33 9.80
C SER A 327 7.29 -7.75 8.46
N ARG A 328 6.54 -7.54 7.38
CA ARG A 328 6.82 -8.02 6.00
C ARG A 328 6.94 -9.52 5.85
N ASP A 329 6.46 -10.26 6.84
CA ASP A 329 6.32 -11.72 6.73
C ASP A 329 5.15 -12.03 5.82
N ASP A 330 5.32 -12.97 4.89
CA ASP A 330 4.20 -13.52 4.14
C ASP A 330 3.48 -14.57 5.00
N ARG A 331 2.26 -14.24 5.42
CA ARG A 331 1.33 -15.12 6.15
C ARG A 331 -0.02 -15.17 5.43
N GLY A 332 -0.09 -14.75 4.16
CA GLY A 332 -1.34 -14.50 3.46
C GLY A 332 -2.23 -15.73 3.36
N ALA A 333 -1.65 -16.87 2.95
CA ALA A 333 -2.36 -18.14 2.85
C ALA A 333 -2.99 -18.58 4.18
N ARG A 334 -2.24 -18.44 5.28
CA ARG A 334 -2.72 -18.76 6.62
C ARG A 334 -3.85 -17.81 7.04
N MET A 335 -3.67 -16.50 6.87
CA MET A 335 -4.68 -15.51 7.25
C MET A 335 -5.99 -15.67 6.48
N HIS A 336 -5.91 -16.01 5.18
CA HIS A 336 -7.07 -16.29 4.35
C HIS A 336 -7.81 -17.54 4.84
N ALA A 337 -7.10 -18.65 5.10
CA ALA A 337 -7.71 -19.87 5.62
C ALA A 337 -8.40 -19.66 6.97
N GLU A 338 -7.76 -18.93 7.89
CA GLU A 338 -8.37 -18.58 9.18
C GLU A 338 -9.64 -17.73 9.00
N LEU A 339 -9.64 -16.78 8.05
CA LEU A 339 -10.82 -15.97 7.75
C LEU A 339 -11.97 -16.83 7.23
N GLU A 340 -11.70 -17.73 6.27
CA GLU A 340 -12.73 -18.63 5.74
C GLU A 340 -13.34 -19.49 6.85
N GLU A 341 -12.51 -20.01 7.76
CA GLU A 341 -12.97 -20.80 8.90
C GLU A 341 -13.85 -19.97 9.85
N GLU A 342 -13.44 -18.74 10.18
CA GLU A 342 -14.20 -17.80 11.00
C GLU A 342 -15.57 -17.46 10.36
N VAL A 343 -15.59 -17.25 9.04
CA VAL A 343 -16.82 -16.95 8.28
C VAL A 343 -17.74 -18.16 8.22
N LYS A 344 -17.20 -19.37 8.01
CA LYS A 344 -17.96 -20.62 8.07
C LYS A 344 -18.61 -20.82 9.44
N LYS A 345 -17.85 -20.68 10.53
CA LYS A 345 -18.36 -20.74 11.91
C LYS A 345 -19.43 -19.69 12.19
N ALA A 346 -19.36 -18.53 11.52
CA ALA A 346 -20.34 -17.46 11.67
C ALA A 346 -21.66 -17.69 10.92
N GLY A 347 -21.78 -18.77 10.14
CA GLY A 347 -22.94 -19.06 9.26
C GLY A 347 -22.91 -18.31 7.93
N GLY A 348 -21.75 -17.78 7.54
CA GLY A 348 -21.59 -16.89 6.40
C GLY A 348 -21.55 -17.58 5.02
N GLN A 349 -21.60 -18.91 4.96
CA GLN A 349 -21.71 -19.66 3.71
C GLN A 349 -22.98 -20.52 3.77
N LYS A 350 -23.76 -20.54 2.67
CA LYS A 350 -24.81 -21.57 2.51
C LYS A 350 -24.12 -22.94 2.39
N PRO A 351 -24.74 -24.02 2.92
CA PRO A 351 -24.20 -25.37 2.84
C PRO A 351 -23.97 -25.83 1.40
#